data_AF-A0A2K6GT93-F1
#
_entry.id   AF-A0A2K6GT93-F1
#
_cell.length_a   1.000
_cell.length_b   1.000
_cell.length_c   1.000
_cell.angle_alpha   90.00
_cell.angle_beta   90.00
_cell.angle_gamma   90.00
#
_symmetry.space_group_name_H-M   'P 1'
#
loop_
_entity.id
_entity.type
_entity.pdbx_description
1 polymer ?
#
loop_
_entity_poly.entity_id
_entity_poly.type
_entity_poly.pdbx_seq_one_letter_code
_entity_poly.pdbx_strand_id
1 'polypeptide(L)'
;MCGYGQRCWGWGHRAPSPMLLLSLLLSAAPFGLLGEETRQLLEFDGTNVSNTAAKPPGKPYPPYSLAEFSWNNITDSLDPATLSATFQGRPMHDPTRAFANGSLAFRVHAFSRSGRPAQPPRLLHTADTCQLEVALVGASPQGNCSLFGLEVATLGQGPDCPSIQEQHSIDDEYAPAIFQLDQLLWGSLPPGFVQWRPVAYSQKQRGRESALPCHASPLHPTLAYALPQSPIVRAFFGPQNNFCAFNLTFGASTGPGYWDQHYLSWSMLVGVGPPPMDALSPLVLGIMAVALGAPGLILLGGGLVLLLRQKQYSEYQSIN
;
A
#
# COMPACT_ATOMS: atom_id res chain seq x y z
N MET A 1 26.95 -54.25 -14.76
CA MET A 1 26.55 -53.71 -16.08
C MET A 1 25.64 -52.51 -15.78
N CYS A 2 26.24 -51.33 -15.64
CA CYS A 2 26.28 -50.27 -16.65
C CYS A 2 24.89 -49.67 -16.89
N GLY A 3 24.79 -48.37 -16.60
CA GLY A 3 23.55 -47.61 -16.55
C GLY A 3 23.00 -47.24 -17.91
N TYR A 4 21.91 -46.47 -17.90
CA TYR A 4 21.78 -45.25 -18.70
C TYR A 4 20.66 -44.40 -18.08
N GLY A 5 20.99 -43.16 -17.71
CA GLY A 5 20.05 -42.21 -17.16
C GLY A 5 19.20 -41.56 -18.25
N GLN A 6 17.99 -41.16 -17.89
CA GLN A 6 17.23 -40.20 -18.67
C GLN A 6 16.62 -39.17 -17.72
N ARG A 7 17.15 -37.95 -17.84
CA ARG A 7 16.68 -36.72 -17.20
C ARG A 7 15.36 -36.33 -17.84
N CYS A 8 14.25 -36.44 -17.13
CA CYS A 8 13.01 -35.77 -17.55
C CYS A 8 13.15 -34.28 -17.25
N TRP A 9 13.28 -33.50 -18.32
CA TRP A 9 13.28 -32.05 -18.30
C TRP A 9 11.95 -31.52 -17.78
N GLY A 10 12.03 -30.57 -16.86
CA GLY A 10 10.90 -29.92 -16.23
C GLY A 10 10.03 -29.18 -17.24
N TRP A 11 8.71 -29.39 -17.10
CA TRP A 11 7.73 -28.46 -17.61
C TRP A 11 7.55 -27.38 -16.55
N GLY A 12 8.14 -26.22 -16.81
CA GLY A 12 7.94 -25.02 -16.02
C GLY A 12 6.50 -24.54 -16.19
N HIS A 13 5.65 -24.84 -15.22
CA HIS A 13 4.39 -24.15 -15.04
C HIS A 13 4.67 -22.77 -14.42
N ARG A 14 5.03 -21.81 -15.27
CA ARG A 14 4.91 -20.37 -14.98
C ARG A 14 3.87 -19.78 -15.92
N ALA A 15 2.62 -19.96 -15.54
CA ALA A 15 1.56 -19.03 -15.88
C ALA A 15 0.92 -18.63 -14.54
N PRO A 16 0.66 -17.33 -14.29
CA PRO A 16 -0.14 -16.94 -13.14
C PRO A 16 -1.49 -17.68 -13.26
N SER A 17 -1.97 -18.26 -12.15
CA SER A 17 -3.18 -19.05 -12.18
C SER A 17 -4.36 -18.19 -12.69
N PRO A 18 -5.32 -18.77 -13.42
CA PRO A 18 -6.55 -18.05 -13.80
C PRO A 18 -7.31 -17.50 -12.58
N MET A 19 -7.11 -18.10 -11.41
CA MET A 19 -7.64 -17.64 -10.12
C MET A 19 -6.95 -16.36 -9.63
N LEU A 20 -5.67 -16.15 -9.93
CA LEU A 20 -4.95 -14.90 -9.64
C LEU A 20 -5.45 -13.74 -10.50
N LEU A 21 -5.73 -14.00 -11.78
CA LEU A 21 -6.37 -13.05 -12.69
C LEU A 21 -7.81 -12.73 -12.24
N LEU A 22 -8.54 -13.74 -11.74
CA LEU A 22 -9.89 -13.58 -11.20
C LEU A 22 -9.90 -12.84 -9.86
N SER A 23 -8.96 -13.12 -8.96
CA SER A 23 -8.80 -12.33 -7.73
C SER A 23 -8.33 -10.90 -8.02
N LEU A 24 -7.58 -10.69 -9.10
CA LEU A 24 -7.28 -9.35 -9.61
C LEU A 24 -8.56 -8.66 -10.09
N LEU A 25 -9.37 -9.34 -10.89
CA LEU A 25 -10.67 -8.86 -11.35
C LEU A 25 -11.63 -8.51 -10.20
N LEU A 26 -11.42 -9.07 -9.01
CA LEU A 26 -12.30 -8.92 -7.85
C LEU A 26 -11.77 -8.01 -6.73
N SER A 27 -10.46 -7.78 -6.67
CA SER A 27 -9.83 -6.97 -5.61
C SER A 27 -9.01 -5.79 -6.11
N ALA A 28 -8.55 -5.82 -7.37
CA ALA A 28 -7.57 -4.87 -7.89
C ALA A 28 -7.77 -4.51 -9.36
N ALA A 29 -8.94 -4.75 -9.94
CA ALA A 29 -9.24 -4.37 -11.31
C ALA A 29 -9.99 -3.04 -11.31
N PRO A 30 -9.28 -1.94 -11.49
CA PRO A 30 -9.88 -0.84 -12.19
C PRO A 30 -10.00 -1.34 -13.66
N PHE A 31 -11.24 -1.34 -14.18
CA PHE A 31 -11.63 -1.23 -15.59
C PHE A 31 -11.69 -2.45 -16.54
N GLY A 32 -12.89 -2.57 -17.13
CA GLY A 32 -13.18 -3.21 -18.40
C GLY A 32 -14.70 -3.15 -18.66
N LEU A 33 -15.18 -1.99 -19.14
CA LEU A 33 -16.59 -1.54 -19.31
C LEU A 33 -17.23 -0.93 -18.05
N LEU A 34 -17.28 0.40 -18.02
CA LEU A 34 -17.80 1.29 -16.94
C LEU A 34 -17.02 1.26 -15.62
N GLY A 35 -16.59 2.43 -15.15
CA GLY A 35 -15.72 2.59 -13.99
C GLY A 35 -16.39 2.25 -12.64
N GLU A 36 -15.60 1.66 -11.74
CA GLU A 36 -15.77 1.52 -10.27
C GLU A 36 -14.70 0.48 -9.84
N GLU A 37 -13.97 0.53 -8.72
CA GLU A 37 -14.27 1.02 -7.36
C GLU A 37 -13.07 1.76 -6.72
N THR A 38 -12.95 3.03 -7.06
CA THR A 38 -12.84 4.09 -6.05
C THR A 38 -14.09 4.91 -6.28
N ARG A 39 -14.84 5.28 -5.24
CA ARG A 39 -16.18 5.84 -5.48
C ARG A 39 -16.14 7.33 -5.70
N GLN A 40 -15.29 7.99 -4.92
CA GLN A 40 -15.21 9.43 -4.88
C GLN A 40 -13.77 9.88 -4.79
N LEU A 41 -13.40 10.83 -5.64
CA LEU A 41 -12.28 11.72 -5.34
C LEU A 41 -12.79 12.80 -4.40
N LEU A 42 -12.23 12.84 -3.21
CA LEU A 42 -12.57 13.76 -2.14
C LEU A 42 -11.64 14.97 -2.21
N GLU A 43 -12.16 16.13 -1.80
CA GLU A 43 -11.38 17.35 -1.66
C GLU A 43 -11.84 18.09 -0.39
N PHE A 44 -10.90 18.57 0.41
CA PHE A 44 -11.16 19.25 1.68
C PHE A 44 -10.39 20.57 1.74
N ASP A 45 -11.00 21.58 2.36
CA ASP A 45 -10.33 22.85 2.68
C ASP A 45 -9.40 22.66 3.90
N GLY A 46 -8.09 22.74 3.65
CA GLY A 46 -7.03 22.54 4.63
C GLY A 46 -6.65 23.77 5.48
N THR A 47 -7.39 24.87 5.43
CA THR A 47 -7.00 26.13 6.10
C THR A 47 -7.06 26.11 7.64
N ASN A 48 -7.76 25.15 8.28
CA ASN A 48 -7.92 25.08 9.75
C ASN A 48 -7.93 23.63 10.30
N VAL A 49 -7.06 22.76 9.78
CA VAL A 49 -7.05 21.34 10.15
C VAL A 49 -6.30 21.13 11.45
N SER A 50 -6.97 20.54 12.44
CA SER A 50 -6.27 19.86 13.54
C SER A 50 -5.75 18.51 13.03
N ASN A 51 -4.45 18.22 13.17
CA ASN A 51 -3.80 16.97 12.71
C ASN A 51 -4.25 15.69 13.45
N THR A 52 -5.48 15.62 13.96
CA THR A 52 -6.01 14.44 14.65
C THR A 52 -6.76 13.55 13.66
N ALA A 53 -6.31 12.30 13.53
CA ALA A 53 -6.80 11.29 12.58
C ALA A 53 -8.30 10.95 12.69
N ALA A 54 -8.99 11.35 13.77
CA ALA A 54 -10.38 11.00 14.04
C ALA A 54 -11.42 11.98 13.43
N LYS A 55 -10.99 13.08 12.80
CA LYS A 55 -11.90 14.06 12.17
C LYS A 55 -11.57 14.22 10.69
N PRO A 56 -12.56 14.53 9.83
CA PRO A 56 -12.30 14.89 8.45
C PRO A 56 -11.25 16.01 8.41
N PRO A 57 -10.32 15.98 7.46
CA PRO A 57 -9.14 16.85 7.45
C PRO A 57 -9.49 18.29 7.06
N GLY A 58 -10.75 18.72 7.18
CA GLY A 58 -11.20 20.02 6.73
C GLY A 58 -12.68 20.03 6.37
N LYS A 59 -13.16 21.18 5.89
CA LYS A 59 -14.51 21.29 5.33
C LYS A 59 -14.53 20.59 3.97
N PRO A 60 -15.39 19.58 3.73
CA PRO A 60 -15.44 18.90 2.45
C PRO A 60 -16.02 19.81 1.37
N TYR A 61 -15.39 19.78 0.20
CA TYR A 61 -15.99 20.25 -1.06
C TYR A 61 -16.92 19.15 -1.63
N PRO A 62 -17.78 19.47 -2.62
CA PRO A 62 -18.52 18.46 -3.34
C PRO A 62 -17.56 17.41 -3.94
N PRO A 63 -17.74 16.11 -3.62
CA PRO A 63 -16.86 15.06 -4.11
C PRO A 63 -17.09 14.78 -5.59
N TYR A 64 -16.06 14.31 -6.29
CA TYR A 64 -16.18 13.89 -7.68
C TYR A 64 -16.53 12.41 -7.73
N SER A 65 -17.72 12.08 -8.24
CA SER A 65 -18.14 10.70 -8.47
C SER A 65 -17.33 10.08 -9.60
N LEU A 66 -16.60 9.01 -9.32
CA LEU A 66 -15.76 8.33 -10.32
C LEU A 66 -16.58 7.49 -11.31
N ALA A 67 -17.84 7.19 -10.99
CA ALA A 67 -18.80 6.64 -11.94
C ALA A 67 -19.18 7.65 -13.04
N GLU A 68 -19.03 8.95 -12.77
CA GLU A 68 -19.29 10.03 -13.73
C GLU A 68 -18.02 10.46 -14.51
N PHE A 69 -16.97 9.65 -14.48
CA PHE A 69 -15.75 9.88 -15.26
C PHE A 69 -15.83 9.20 -16.62
N SER A 70 -15.25 9.87 -17.62
CA SER A 70 -14.87 9.26 -18.89
C SER A 70 -13.44 8.75 -18.79
N TRP A 71 -13.19 7.56 -19.35
CA TRP A 71 -11.91 6.86 -19.25
C TRP A 71 -11.35 6.60 -20.65
N ASN A 72 -10.04 6.80 -20.80
CA ASN A 72 -9.33 6.51 -22.04
C ASN A 72 -9.34 5.01 -22.35
N ASN A 73 -9.10 4.66 -23.62
CA ASN A 73 -8.97 3.27 -24.01
C ASN A 73 -7.70 2.66 -23.39
N ILE A 74 -7.90 1.50 -22.80
CA ILE A 74 -6.91 0.74 -22.03
C ILE A 74 -5.87 0.11 -22.96
N THR A 75 -6.27 -0.13 -24.21
CA THR A 75 -5.44 -0.74 -25.25
C THR A 75 -4.21 0.12 -25.55
N ASP A 76 -4.33 1.44 -25.41
CA ASP A 76 -3.26 2.39 -25.69
C ASP A 76 -2.18 2.41 -24.59
N SER A 77 -2.51 1.95 -23.39
CA SER A 77 -1.63 1.97 -22.21
C SER A 77 -1.20 0.59 -21.73
N LEU A 78 -1.69 -0.48 -22.37
CA LEU A 78 -1.35 -1.86 -22.03
C LEU A 78 0.10 -2.15 -22.47
N ASP A 79 0.94 -2.48 -21.50
CA ASP A 79 2.32 -2.90 -21.72
C ASP A 79 2.53 -4.34 -21.23
N PRO A 80 2.52 -5.33 -22.14
CA PRO A 80 2.75 -6.74 -21.80
C PRO A 80 4.16 -7.02 -21.28
N ALA A 81 5.16 -6.20 -21.60
CA ALA A 81 6.53 -6.42 -21.17
C ALA A 81 6.70 -6.08 -19.68
N THR A 82 6.00 -5.05 -19.21
CA THR A 82 5.98 -4.66 -17.80
C THR A 82 4.77 -5.20 -17.04
N LEU A 83 3.85 -5.91 -17.72
CA LEU A 83 2.60 -6.41 -17.14
C LEU A 83 1.78 -5.28 -16.48
N SER A 84 1.69 -4.14 -17.16
CA SER A 84 1.02 -2.95 -16.62
C SER A 84 0.00 -2.35 -17.59
N ALA A 85 -1.00 -1.70 -17.04
CA ALA A 85 -2.02 -0.94 -17.78
C ALA A 85 -2.40 0.30 -16.98
N THR A 86 -2.74 1.38 -17.68
CA THR A 86 -3.12 2.65 -17.02
C THR A 86 -4.46 3.14 -17.51
N PHE A 87 -5.32 3.42 -16.55
CA PHE A 87 -6.65 3.93 -16.80
C PHE A 87 -6.69 5.38 -16.38
N GLN A 88 -6.72 6.23 -17.38
CA GLN A 88 -6.70 7.67 -17.20
C GLN A 88 -8.07 8.23 -17.53
N GLY A 89 -8.60 9.05 -16.64
CA GLY A 89 -9.94 9.59 -16.78
C GLY A 89 -10.09 11.01 -16.25
N ARG A 90 -11.24 11.57 -16.58
CA ARG A 90 -11.67 12.92 -16.23
C ARG A 90 -13.20 12.98 -16.14
N PRO A 91 -13.76 13.87 -15.30
CA PRO A 91 -15.20 14.03 -15.17
C PRO A 91 -15.87 14.27 -16.53
N MET A 92 -17.01 13.62 -16.78
CA MET A 92 -17.81 13.86 -17.98
C MET A 92 -18.44 15.26 -17.98
N HIS A 93 -18.79 15.76 -16.80
CA HIS A 93 -19.33 17.10 -16.59
C HIS A 93 -18.40 17.91 -15.70
N ASP A 94 -17.69 18.88 -16.28
CA ASP A 94 -16.71 19.73 -15.59
C ASP A 94 -17.00 21.22 -15.86
N PRO A 95 -18.05 21.80 -15.23
CA PRO A 95 -18.46 23.17 -15.48
C PRO A 95 -17.44 24.19 -14.99
N THR A 96 -16.70 23.86 -13.91
CA THR A 96 -15.64 24.70 -13.34
C THR A 96 -14.32 24.58 -14.09
N ARG A 97 -14.24 23.66 -15.07
CA ARG A 97 -13.02 23.34 -15.84
C ARG A 97 -11.84 22.92 -14.95
N ALA A 98 -12.12 22.31 -13.81
CA ALA A 98 -11.11 21.85 -12.87
C ALA A 98 -10.19 20.79 -13.49
N PHE A 99 -10.70 19.95 -14.40
CA PHE A 99 -9.98 18.90 -15.10
C PHE A 99 -9.65 19.26 -16.56
N ALA A 100 -9.68 20.54 -16.94
CA ALA A 100 -9.35 20.96 -18.32
C ALA A 100 -7.96 20.49 -18.77
N ASN A 101 -6.96 20.62 -17.89
CA ASN A 101 -5.61 20.08 -18.07
C ASN A 101 -5.28 18.99 -17.04
N GLY A 102 -6.32 18.45 -16.39
CA GLY A 102 -6.21 17.53 -15.28
C GLY A 102 -6.63 16.11 -15.66
N SER A 103 -6.10 15.13 -14.94
CA SER A 103 -6.55 13.74 -15.03
C SER A 103 -6.32 12.99 -13.73
N LEU A 104 -7.19 12.02 -13.49
CA LEU A 104 -6.99 10.98 -12.48
C LEU A 104 -6.58 9.70 -13.20
N ALA A 105 -5.50 9.07 -12.77
CA ALA A 105 -4.99 7.84 -13.35
C ALA A 105 -4.89 6.74 -12.30
N PHE A 106 -5.36 5.55 -12.67
CA PHE A 106 -5.16 4.30 -11.95
C PHE A 106 -4.24 3.43 -12.80
N ARG A 107 -3.01 3.19 -12.32
CA ARG A 107 -2.07 2.31 -12.98
C ARG A 107 -2.01 0.99 -12.23
N VAL A 108 -2.29 -0.10 -12.94
CA VAL A 108 -2.19 -1.46 -12.42
C VAL A 108 -0.91 -2.07 -12.94
N HIS A 109 -0.17 -2.73 -12.05
CA HIS A 109 1.07 -3.40 -12.39
C HIS A 109 1.13 -4.77 -11.70
N ALA A 110 1.20 -5.84 -12.50
CA ALA A 110 1.34 -7.20 -12.00
C ALA A 110 2.79 -7.64 -11.91
N PHE A 111 3.06 -8.69 -11.12
CA PHE A 111 4.41 -9.22 -10.94
C PHE A 111 4.45 -10.72 -11.17
N SER A 112 5.50 -11.21 -11.83
CA SER A 112 5.70 -12.66 -12.03
C SER A 112 6.62 -13.30 -10.99
N ARG A 113 7.24 -12.50 -10.13
CA ARG A 113 8.21 -12.92 -9.12
C ARG A 113 8.23 -11.93 -7.98
N SER A 114 8.77 -12.35 -6.84
CA SER A 114 8.99 -11.44 -5.71
C SER A 114 10.10 -10.45 -5.99
N GLY A 115 9.96 -9.24 -5.45
CA GLY A 115 10.92 -8.17 -5.65
C GLY A 115 10.46 -6.84 -5.07
N ARG A 116 11.22 -5.78 -5.38
CA ARG A 116 10.88 -4.40 -5.05
C ARG A 116 11.04 -3.49 -6.25
N PRO A 117 10.15 -2.51 -6.43
CA PRO A 117 10.36 -1.43 -7.39
C PRO A 117 11.58 -0.57 -7.00
N ALA A 118 12.18 0.07 -8.01
CA ALA A 118 13.23 1.06 -7.78
C ALA A 118 12.67 2.35 -7.16
N GLN A 119 11.45 2.73 -7.55
CA GLN A 119 10.81 3.97 -7.10
C GLN A 119 10.08 3.80 -5.75
N PRO A 120 10.12 4.81 -4.87
CA PRO A 120 9.30 4.86 -3.67
C PRO A 120 7.80 4.68 -3.97
N PRO A 121 7.01 4.07 -3.05
CA PRO A 121 7.39 3.62 -1.69
C PRO A 121 8.03 2.22 -1.58
N ARG A 122 8.52 1.66 -2.70
CA ARG A 122 9.25 0.36 -2.80
C ARG A 122 8.60 -0.81 -2.03
N LEU A 123 7.28 -0.92 -2.14
CA LEU A 123 6.51 -2.01 -1.53
C LEU A 123 7.04 -3.38 -2.01
N LEU A 124 7.19 -4.31 -1.07
CA LEU A 124 7.61 -5.69 -1.36
C LEU A 124 6.46 -6.42 -2.05
N HIS A 125 6.66 -6.86 -3.29
CA HIS A 125 5.66 -7.60 -4.03
C HIS A 125 6.06 -9.07 -4.18
N THR A 126 5.07 -9.91 -4.47
CA THR A 126 5.20 -11.33 -4.84
C THR A 126 4.45 -11.59 -6.15
N ALA A 127 4.53 -12.82 -6.67
CA ALA A 127 3.74 -13.22 -7.84
C ALA A 127 2.22 -13.24 -7.59
N ASP A 128 1.81 -13.20 -6.32
CA ASP A 128 0.40 -13.26 -5.91
C ASP A 128 -0.20 -11.87 -5.66
N THR A 129 0.52 -10.82 -6.07
CA THR A 129 0.15 -9.41 -5.83
C THR A 129 0.12 -8.61 -7.12
N CYS A 130 -0.65 -7.53 -7.08
CA CYS A 130 -0.56 -6.42 -8.01
C CYS A 130 -0.42 -5.11 -7.26
N GLN A 131 0.26 -4.17 -7.88
CA GLN A 131 0.37 -2.80 -7.38
C GLN A 131 -0.61 -1.92 -8.12
N LEU A 132 -1.41 -1.17 -7.36
CA LEU A 132 -2.19 -0.06 -7.85
C LEU A 132 -1.46 1.23 -7.50
N GLU A 133 -1.16 2.04 -8.50
CA GLU A 133 -0.73 3.41 -8.31
C GLU A 133 -1.87 4.36 -8.70
N VAL A 134 -2.21 5.28 -7.82
CA VAL A 134 -3.17 6.35 -8.11
C VAL A 134 -2.40 7.65 -8.29
N ALA A 135 -2.68 8.37 -9.36
CA ALA A 135 -2.08 9.66 -9.66
C ALA A 135 -3.13 10.69 -10.05
N LEU A 136 -3.18 11.80 -9.32
CA LEU A 136 -3.93 13.00 -9.70
C LEU A 136 -2.93 14.01 -10.24
N VAL A 137 -3.15 14.47 -11.48
CA VAL A 137 -2.21 15.34 -12.19
C VAL A 137 -2.97 16.49 -12.84
N GLY A 138 -2.56 17.73 -12.57
CA GLY A 138 -2.99 18.93 -13.30
C GLY A 138 -4.42 19.41 -13.05
N ALA A 139 -5.18 18.75 -12.18
CA ALA A 139 -6.51 19.21 -11.80
C ALA A 139 -6.39 20.49 -10.94
N SER A 140 -7.16 21.52 -11.27
CA SER A 140 -7.20 22.77 -10.50
C SER A 140 -7.97 22.55 -9.19
N PRO A 141 -7.36 22.84 -8.02
CA PRO A 141 -8.05 22.72 -6.74
C PRO A 141 -9.15 23.77 -6.60
N GLN A 142 -10.18 23.46 -5.82
CA GLN A 142 -11.29 24.36 -5.47
C GLN A 142 -10.89 25.41 -4.42
N GLY A 143 -9.80 25.17 -3.68
CA GLY A 143 -9.28 26.07 -2.66
C GLY A 143 -7.75 26.19 -2.69
N ASN A 144 -7.22 27.14 -1.91
CA ASN A 144 -5.77 27.41 -1.88
C ASN A 144 -4.98 26.31 -1.14
N CYS A 145 -5.58 25.69 -0.11
CA CYS A 145 -4.98 24.64 0.68
C CYS A 145 -5.78 23.32 0.56
N SER A 146 -6.12 22.92 -0.66
CA SER A 146 -6.92 21.71 -0.88
C SER A 146 -6.15 20.44 -0.52
N LEU A 147 -6.77 19.61 0.32
CA LEU A 147 -6.33 18.25 0.62
C LEU A 147 -7.21 17.27 -0.15
N PHE A 148 -6.58 16.44 -0.98
CA PHE A 148 -7.29 15.42 -1.75
C PHE A 148 -7.40 14.12 -0.97
N GLY A 149 -8.40 13.33 -1.31
CA GLY A 149 -8.59 12.00 -0.74
C GLY A 149 -9.31 11.06 -1.69
N LEU A 150 -9.39 9.79 -1.31
CA LEU A 150 -10.10 8.75 -2.04
C LEU A 150 -11.00 7.98 -1.06
N GLU A 151 -12.26 7.82 -1.42
CA GLU A 151 -13.13 6.85 -0.77
C GLU A 151 -12.88 5.46 -1.40
N VAL A 152 -12.47 4.52 -0.55
CA VAL A 152 -12.23 3.12 -0.90
C VAL A 152 -13.28 2.26 -0.23
N ALA A 153 -13.89 1.38 -1.00
CA ALA A 153 -14.88 0.42 -0.50
C ALA A 153 -14.41 -1.01 -0.77
N THR A 154 -14.74 -1.91 0.15
CA THR A 154 -14.46 -3.34 0.05
C THR A 154 -15.75 -4.11 0.32
N LEU A 155 -15.88 -5.29 -0.28
CA LEU A 155 -17.01 -6.17 0.00
C LEU A 155 -16.87 -6.77 1.41
N GLY A 156 -17.87 -6.51 2.26
CA GLY A 156 -17.93 -7.04 3.61
C GLY A 156 -18.28 -8.53 3.62
N GLN A 157 -17.66 -9.29 4.52
CA GLN A 157 -17.91 -10.73 4.68
C GLN A 157 -18.85 -11.07 5.83
N GLY A 158 -19.20 -10.07 6.63
CA GLY A 158 -20.06 -10.19 7.80
C GLY A 158 -20.68 -8.84 8.17
N PRO A 159 -21.34 -8.76 9.33
CA PRO A 159 -21.92 -7.50 9.81
C PRO A 159 -20.85 -6.46 10.19
N ASP A 160 -19.66 -6.94 10.58
CA ASP A 160 -18.55 -6.11 11.02
C ASP A 160 -17.53 -5.89 9.90
N CYS A 161 -16.94 -4.70 9.90
CA CYS A 161 -15.86 -4.35 8.98
C CYS A 161 -14.49 -4.73 9.54
N PRO A 162 -13.55 -5.16 8.67
CA PRO A 162 -12.18 -5.42 9.10
C PRO A 162 -11.52 -4.12 9.60
N SER A 163 -10.58 -4.26 10.52
CA SER A 163 -9.76 -3.14 11.00
C SER A 163 -8.44 -3.08 10.23
N ILE A 164 -7.95 -1.87 9.98
CA ILE A 164 -6.60 -1.65 9.47
C ILE A 164 -5.60 -2.07 10.56
N GLN A 165 -4.62 -2.87 10.18
CA GLN A 165 -3.51 -3.30 11.02
C GLN A 165 -2.26 -2.50 10.66
N GLU A 166 -1.68 -1.84 11.65
CA GLU A 166 -0.43 -1.10 11.48
C GLU A 166 0.74 -2.02 11.85
N GLN A 167 1.68 -2.20 10.93
CA GLN A 167 2.92 -2.92 11.17
C GLN A 167 4.07 -1.93 11.23
N HIS A 168 4.85 -2.01 12.31
CA HIS A 168 6.04 -1.19 12.48
C HIS A 168 7.31 -2.00 12.20
N SER A 169 8.22 -1.39 11.45
CA SER A 169 9.58 -1.88 11.22
C SER A 169 10.58 -0.90 11.82
N ILE A 170 11.71 -1.39 12.32
CA ILE A 170 12.84 -0.53 12.74
C ILE A 170 13.72 -0.09 11.56
N ASP A 171 13.48 -0.66 10.38
CA ASP A 171 14.27 -0.47 9.17
C ASP A 171 13.49 0.35 8.15
N ASP A 172 14.08 1.46 7.69
CA ASP A 172 13.56 2.36 6.67
C ASP A 172 14.36 2.32 5.36
N GLU A 173 15.27 1.34 5.16
CA GLU A 173 16.12 1.22 3.96
C GLU A 173 15.31 1.32 2.65
N TYR A 174 14.10 0.76 2.64
CA TYR A 174 13.24 0.71 1.46
C TYR A 174 12.27 1.90 1.35
N ALA A 175 12.06 2.66 2.43
CA ALA A 175 11.21 3.83 2.45
C ALA A 175 11.70 4.81 3.53
N PRO A 176 12.65 5.70 3.19
CA PRO A 176 13.32 6.55 4.18
C PRO A 176 12.33 7.35 5.04
N ALA A 177 12.56 7.34 6.36
CA ALA A 177 11.71 7.95 7.38
C ALA A 177 10.27 7.39 7.49
N ILE A 178 9.99 6.23 6.89
CA ILE A 178 8.67 5.59 6.92
C ILE A 178 8.82 4.19 7.50
N PHE A 179 8.54 4.10 8.79
CA PHE A 179 8.69 2.89 9.61
C PHE A 179 7.38 2.10 9.75
N GLN A 180 6.35 2.46 8.98
CA GLN A 180 5.01 1.89 9.07
C GLN A 180 4.57 1.28 7.74
N LEU A 181 3.81 0.19 7.83
CA LEU A 181 3.10 -0.44 6.74
C LEU A 181 1.68 -0.76 7.24
N ASP A 182 0.68 -0.19 6.58
CA ASP A 182 -0.72 -0.44 6.88
C ASP A 182 -1.20 -1.63 6.06
N GLN A 183 -2.02 -2.47 6.68
CA GLN A 183 -2.54 -3.68 6.07
C GLN A 183 -4.01 -3.87 6.41
N LEU A 184 -4.81 -4.19 5.41
CA LEU A 184 -6.19 -4.64 5.56
C LEU A 184 -6.30 -6.10 5.12
N LEU A 185 -6.90 -6.93 5.95
CA LEU A 185 -7.14 -8.35 5.67
C LEU A 185 -8.64 -8.63 5.60
N TRP A 186 -9.06 -9.44 4.62
CA TRP A 186 -10.41 -10.01 4.54
C TRP A 186 -10.32 -11.45 4.06
N GLY A 187 -11.33 -12.27 4.35
CA GLY A 187 -11.34 -13.68 3.95
C GLY A 187 -10.88 -14.62 5.05
N SER A 188 -11.36 -15.85 4.94
CA SER A 188 -11.10 -16.90 5.92
C SER A 188 -9.87 -17.73 5.59
N LEU A 189 -9.62 -18.13 4.33
CA LEU A 189 -8.33 -18.65 3.82
C LEU A 189 -8.44 -19.10 2.33
N PRO A 190 -7.49 -18.78 1.43
CA PRO A 190 -6.47 -17.75 1.60
C PRO A 190 -7.11 -16.36 1.72
N PRO A 191 -6.62 -15.49 2.62
CA PRO A 191 -7.18 -14.16 2.77
C PRO A 191 -6.85 -13.30 1.55
N GLY A 192 -7.76 -12.39 1.20
CA GLY A 192 -7.41 -11.22 0.40
C GLY A 192 -6.80 -10.16 1.30
N PHE A 193 -5.88 -9.37 0.75
CA PHE A 193 -5.24 -8.28 1.48
C PHE A 193 -4.97 -7.07 0.61
N VAL A 194 -4.95 -5.91 1.27
CA VAL A 194 -4.36 -4.67 0.74
C VAL A 194 -3.26 -4.23 1.70
N GLN A 195 -2.11 -3.79 1.16
CA GLN A 195 -1.02 -3.19 1.93
C GLN A 195 -0.57 -1.88 1.31
N TRP A 196 -0.32 -0.86 2.12
CA TRP A 196 0.26 0.40 1.67
C TRP A 196 1.16 0.98 2.75
N ARG A 197 2.06 1.88 2.35
CA ARG A 197 2.73 2.75 3.32
C ARG A 197 1.87 4.01 3.51
N PRO A 198 1.78 4.59 4.73
CA PRO A 198 1.01 5.81 4.99
C PRO A 198 1.72 7.06 4.44
N VAL A 199 2.08 7.02 3.15
CA VAL A 199 2.76 8.08 2.41
C VAL A 199 2.18 8.24 1.02
N ALA A 200 2.03 9.48 0.58
CA ALA A 200 1.85 9.87 -0.82
C ALA A 200 2.96 10.83 -1.24
N TYR A 201 3.01 11.21 -2.51
CA TYR A 201 4.05 12.09 -3.04
C TYR A 201 3.44 13.24 -3.84
N SER A 202 3.86 14.48 -3.56
CA SER A 202 3.43 15.68 -4.29
C SER A 202 4.22 15.92 -5.59
N GLN A 203 5.20 15.08 -5.90
CA GLN A 203 6.07 15.21 -7.08
C GLN A 203 6.30 13.87 -7.77
N LYS A 204 6.53 13.91 -9.09
CA LYS A 204 6.72 12.71 -9.93
C LYS A 204 7.98 11.91 -9.57
N GLN A 205 9.04 12.59 -9.12
CA GLN A 205 10.30 11.98 -8.71
C GLN A 205 10.16 11.18 -7.40
N ARG A 206 9.10 11.41 -6.62
CA ARG A 206 8.82 10.77 -5.33
C ARG A 206 9.99 10.89 -4.33
N GLY A 207 10.66 12.05 -4.34
CA GLY A 207 11.73 12.38 -3.39
C GLY A 207 11.19 12.52 -1.96
N ARG A 208 12.06 12.39 -0.97
CA ARG A 208 11.70 12.46 0.46
C ARG A 208 11.05 13.80 0.82
N GLU A 209 11.53 14.87 0.21
CA GLU A 209 11.02 16.23 0.34
C GLU A 209 9.59 16.43 -0.18
N SER A 210 9.12 15.53 -1.05
CA SER A 210 7.77 15.53 -1.61
C SER A 210 6.80 14.60 -0.88
N ALA A 211 7.26 13.92 0.18
CA ALA A 211 6.45 12.97 0.92
C ALA A 211 5.33 13.68 1.70
N LEU A 212 4.11 13.17 1.54
CA LEU A 212 2.89 13.60 2.18
C LEU A 212 2.41 12.49 3.12
N PRO A 213 1.91 12.80 4.33
CA PRO A 213 1.25 11.79 5.13
C PRO A 213 -0.01 11.29 4.40
N CYS A 214 -0.28 9.99 4.52
CA CYS A 214 -1.54 9.39 4.11
C CYS A 214 -2.27 8.90 5.35
N HIS A 215 -3.47 9.42 5.58
CA HIS A 215 -4.30 9.04 6.71
C HIS A 215 -5.49 8.22 6.23
N ALA A 216 -5.69 7.05 6.84
CA ALA A 216 -6.87 6.22 6.62
C ALA A 216 -7.88 6.42 7.76
N SER A 217 -9.14 6.66 7.43
CA SER A 217 -10.21 6.64 8.42
C SER A 217 -10.50 5.19 8.88
N PRO A 218 -11.15 5.00 10.04
CA PRO A 218 -11.72 3.70 10.38
C PRO A 218 -12.69 3.22 9.30
N LEU A 219 -12.79 1.91 9.12
CA LEU A 219 -13.76 1.32 8.21
C LEU A 219 -15.14 1.36 8.84
N HIS A 220 -16.13 1.77 8.04
CA HIS A 220 -17.52 1.83 8.45
C HIS A 220 -18.41 0.98 7.53
N PRO A 221 -19.38 0.26 8.09
CA PRO A 221 -20.38 -0.43 7.29
C PRO A 221 -21.27 0.61 6.61
N THR A 222 -21.46 0.43 5.31
CA THR A 222 -22.14 1.39 4.44
C THR A 222 -23.66 1.28 4.44
N LEU A 223 -24.24 0.42 5.28
CA LEU A 223 -25.69 0.26 5.46
C LEU A 223 -26.43 1.58 5.79
N ALA A 224 -25.70 2.62 6.22
CA ALA A 224 -26.24 3.94 6.55
C ALA A 224 -26.47 4.87 5.33
N TYR A 225 -25.95 4.54 4.13
CA TYR A 225 -26.11 5.37 2.94
C TYR A 225 -26.22 4.53 1.66
N ALA A 226 -27.12 4.92 0.75
CA ALA A 226 -27.33 4.20 -0.50
C ALA A 226 -26.08 4.36 -1.39
N LEU A 227 -25.33 3.28 -1.52
CA LEU A 227 -24.16 3.23 -2.39
C LEU A 227 -24.58 3.08 -3.85
N PRO A 228 -23.93 3.80 -4.79
CA PRO A 228 -23.99 3.45 -6.20
C PRO A 228 -23.56 1.99 -6.35
N GLN A 229 -24.39 1.17 -7.00
CA GLN A 229 -24.08 -0.24 -7.19
C GLN A 229 -23.19 -0.41 -8.41
N SER A 230 -21.95 -0.85 -8.17
CA SER A 230 -21.06 -1.21 -9.25
C SER A 230 -21.63 -2.31 -10.13
N PRO A 231 -21.78 -2.08 -11.46
CA PRO A 231 -22.22 -3.11 -12.38
C PRO A 231 -21.30 -4.34 -12.36
N ILE A 232 -20.00 -4.14 -12.15
CA ILE A 232 -18.98 -5.20 -12.12
C ILE A 232 -19.17 -6.05 -10.86
N VAL A 233 -19.24 -5.42 -9.69
CA VAL A 233 -19.49 -6.12 -8.43
C VAL A 233 -20.82 -6.88 -8.49
N ARG A 234 -21.87 -6.25 -9.02
CA ARG A 234 -23.17 -6.88 -9.19
C ARG A 234 -23.14 -8.04 -10.19
N ALA A 235 -22.39 -7.94 -11.27
CA ALA A 235 -22.26 -9.00 -12.27
C ALA A 235 -21.57 -10.24 -11.69
N PHE A 236 -20.59 -10.06 -10.80
CA PHE A 236 -19.86 -11.18 -10.21
C PHE A 236 -20.52 -11.74 -8.94
N PHE A 237 -20.87 -10.88 -7.99
CA PHE A 237 -21.37 -11.26 -6.67
C PHE A 237 -22.90 -11.22 -6.54
N GLY A 238 -23.61 -10.75 -7.56
CA GLY A 238 -25.04 -10.44 -7.46
C GLY A 238 -25.30 -9.17 -6.65
N PRO A 239 -26.57 -8.87 -6.32
CA PRO A 239 -26.89 -7.71 -5.49
C PRO A 239 -26.32 -7.87 -4.08
N GLN A 240 -25.37 -7.00 -3.72
CA GLN A 240 -24.73 -6.95 -2.41
C GLN A 240 -25.09 -5.66 -1.70
N ASN A 241 -25.28 -5.75 -0.38
CA ASN A 241 -25.57 -4.61 0.49
C ASN A 241 -24.51 -4.40 1.58
N ASN A 242 -23.58 -5.35 1.72
CA ASN A 242 -22.57 -5.34 2.77
C ASN A 242 -21.26 -4.83 2.19
N PHE A 243 -21.02 -3.53 2.29
CA PHE A 243 -19.71 -2.95 1.98
C PHE A 243 -19.12 -2.25 3.20
N CYS A 244 -17.80 -2.26 3.26
CA CYS A 244 -17.01 -1.55 4.24
C CYS A 244 -16.21 -0.47 3.52
N ALA A 245 -16.43 0.79 3.89
CA ALA A 245 -15.78 1.93 3.27
C ALA A 245 -14.89 2.68 4.27
N PHE A 246 -13.81 3.23 3.74
CA PHE A 246 -12.92 4.13 4.47
C PHE A 246 -12.36 5.19 3.51
N ASN A 247 -11.94 6.31 4.09
CA ASN A 247 -11.38 7.42 3.36
C ASN A 247 -9.88 7.46 3.55
N LEU A 248 -9.15 7.58 2.45
CA LEU A 248 -7.74 7.94 2.43
C LEU A 248 -7.64 9.43 2.17
N THR A 249 -6.88 10.15 2.98
CA THR A 249 -6.61 11.58 2.80
C THR A 249 -5.12 11.82 2.73
N PHE A 250 -4.71 12.73 1.86
CA PHE A 250 -3.30 12.92 1.52
C PHE A 250 -2.85 14.35 1.82
N GLY A 251 -1.76 14.47 2.57
CA GLY A 251 -1.18 15.75 2.96
C GLY A 251 -1.61 16.21 4.35
N ALA A 252 -1.04 17.35 4.74
CA ALA A 252 -1.33 18.04 6.00
C ALA A 252 -1.60 19.53 5.69
N SER A 253 -2.08 20.28 6.68
CA SER A 253 -2.36 21.72 6.51
C SER A 253 -1.12 22.57 6.22
N THR A 254 0.08 22.04 6.49
CA THR A 254 1.37 22.70 6.26
C THR A 254 2.39 21.72 5.71
N GLY A 255 3.42 22.24 5.03
CA GLY A 255 4.47 21.43 4.39
C GLY A 255 4.20 21.22 2.89
N PRO A 256 4.81 20.19 2.28
CA PRO A 256 4.54 19.87 0.88
C PRO A 256 3.06 19.53 0.69
N GLY A 257 2.53 19.80 -0.49
CA GLY A 257 1.13 19.53 -0.82
C GLY A 257 0.87 19.46 -2.30
N TYR A 258 -0.36 19.08 -2.66
CA TYR A 258 -0.77 19.01 -4.06
C TYR A 258 -0.59 20.35 -4.79
N TRP A 259 -0.77 21.46 -4.07
CA TRP A 259 -0.63 22.83 -4.59
C TRP A 259 0.77 23.17 -5.12
N ASP A 260 1.83 22.41 -4.77
CA ASP A 260 3.20 22.71 -5.19
C ASP A 260 3.41 22.47 -6.70
N GLN A 261 2.94 21.32 -7.21
CA GLN A 261 3.13 20.90 -8.61
C GLN A 261 1.85 20.43 -9.29
N HIS A 262 0.69 20.52 -8.63
CA HIS A 262 -0.56 19.92 -9.08
C HIS A 262 -0.38 18.43 -9.38
N TYR A 263 0.33 17.74 -8.49
CA TYR A 263 0.63 16.33 -8.62
C TYR A 263 0.44 15.65 -7.27
N LEU A 264 -0.19 14.49 -7.28
CA LEU A 264 -0.32 13.60 -6.15
C LEU A 264 -0.18 12.18 -6.66
N SER A 265 0.65 11.38 -5.99
CA SER A 265 0.80 9.95 -6.29
C SER A 265 0.80 9.13 -5.00
N TRP A 266 -0.03 8.10 -4.98
CA TRP A 266 -0.13 7.13 -3.89
C TRP A 266 -0.12 5.72 -4.47
N SER A 267 0.28 4.72 -3.68
CA SER A 267 0.34 3.34 -4.17
C SER A 267 -0.02 2.34 -3.07
N MET A 268 -0.68 1.26 -3.48
CA MET A 268 -1.00 0.11 -2.65
C MET A 268 -0.71 -1.20 -3.38
N LEU A 269 -0.48 -2.25 -2.61
CA LEU A 269 -0.49 -3.64 -3.08
C LEU A 269 -1.82 -4.27 -2.75
N VAL A 270 -2.32 -5.08 -3.68
CA VAL A 270 -3.49 -5.93 -3.49
C VAL A 270 -3.12 -7.35 -3.88
N GLY A 271 -3.54 -8.33 -3.09
CA GLY A 271 -3.23 -9.73 -3.37
C GLY A 271 -4.13 -10.72 -2.65
N VAL A 272 -3.90 -11.99 -2.94
CA VAL A 272 -4.57 -13.12 -2.27
C VAL A 272 -3.51 -14.09 -1.77
N GLY A 273 -3.65 -14.51 -0.52
CA GLY A 273 -2.67 -15.34 0.17
C GLY A 273 -2.00 -14.60 1.33
N PRO A 274 -0.84 -15.09 1.80
CA PRO A 274 -0.12 -14.42 2.87
C PRO A 274 0.45 -13.07 2.37
N PRO A 275 0.20 -11.96 3.08
CA PRO A 275 0.73 -10.66 2.71
C PRO A 275 2.28 -10.66 2.77
N PRO A 276 2.97 -10.02 1.82
CA PRO A 276 4.41 -9.80 1.89
C PRO A 276 4.82 -9.10 3.19
N MET A 277 5.89 -9.59 3.81
CA MET A 277 6.42 -9.07 5.06
C MET A 277 7.86 -8.61 4.85
N ASP A 278 8.19 -7.41 5.32
CA ASP A 278 9.55 -6.89 5.29
C ASP A 278 10.39 -7.62 6.36
N ALA A 279 11.53 -8.18 5.95
CA ALA A 279 12.58 -8.60 6.87
C ALA A 279 13.55 -7.45 7.12
N LEU A 280 14.27 -7.49 8.24
CA LEU A 280 15.36 -6.55 8.51
C LEU A 280 16.42 -6.67 7.41
N SER A 281 16.90 -5.54 6.93
CA SER A 281 17.98 -5.50 5.96
C SER A 281 19.25 -6.18 6.50
N PRO A 282 20.07 -6.77 5.61
CA PRO A 282 21.39 -7.27 5.98
C PRO A 282 22.26 -6.21 6.66
N LEU A 283 22.09 -4.93 6.30
CA LEU A 283 22.81 -3.82 6.90
C LEU A 283 22.41 -3.62 8.37
N VAL A 284 21.12 -3.52 8.67
CA VAL A 284 20.63 -3.37 10.04
C VAL A 284 21.00 -4.59 10.87
N LEU A 285 20.84 -5.80 10.32
CA LEU A 285 21.28 -7.04 10.98
C LEU A 285 22.78 -7.01 11.29
N GLY A 286 23.61 -6.52 10.36
CA GLY A 286 25.05 -6.35 10.56
C GLY A 286 25.39 -5.37 11.68
N ILE A 287 24.75 -4.20 11.71
CA ILE A 287 24.93 -3.21 12.78
C ILE A 287 24.52 -3.79 14.13
N MET A 288 23.36 -4.45 14.21
CA MET A 288 22.87 -5.08 15.43
C MET A 288 23.83 -6.18 15.92
N ALA A 289 24.35 -7.00 15.01
CA ALA A 289 25.31 -8.05 15.35
C ALA A 289 26.61 -7.47 15.93
N VAL A 290 27.15 -6.38 15.39
CA VAL A 290 28.37 -5.75 15.92
C VAL A 290 28.09 -5.00 17.22
N ALA A 291 27.03 -4.19 17.26
CA ALA A 291 26.71 -3.32 18.39
C ALA A 291 26.29 -4.09 19.64
N LEU A 292 25.60 -5.23 19.49
CA LEU A 292 25.22 -6.09 20.61
C LEU A 292 26.23 -7.22 20.85
N GLY A 293 26.82 -7.75 19.78
CA GLY A 293 27.76 -8.87 19.86
C GLY A 293 29.07 -8.49 20.55
N ALA A 294 29.65 -7.32 20.23
CA ALA A 294 30.92 -6.93 20.84
C ALA A 294 30.81 -6.72 22.37
N PRO A 295 29.82 -5.96 22.90
CA PRO A 295 29.63 -5.88 24.35
C PRO A 295 29.31 -7.23 25.00
N GLY A 296 28.49 -8.07 24.34
CA GLY A 296 28.15 -9.40 24.83
C GLY A 296 29.38 -10.30 24.99
N LEU A 297 30.28 -10.29 24.00
CA LEU A 297 31.53 -11.05 24.06
C LEU A 297 32.49 -10.52 25.14
N ILE A 298 32.56 -9.20 25.33
CA ILE A 298 33.37 -8.60 26.40
C ILE A 298 32.83 -8.99 27.77
N LEU A 299 31.51 -8.96 27.97
CA LEU A 299 30.88 -9.35 29.24
C LEU A 299 31.08 -10.84 29.54
N LEU A 300 30.92 -11.71 28.53
CA LEU A 300 31.15 -13.14 28.68
C LEU A 300 32.63 -13.45 28.97
N GLY A 301 33.55 -12.85 28.22
CA GLY A 301 34.99 -13.02 28.44
C GLY A 301 35.43 -12.49 29.80
N GLY A 302 34.98 -11.30 30.17
CA GLY A 302 35.25 -10.70 31.48
C GLY A 302 34.66 -11.52 32.63
N GLY A 303 33.43 -11.99 32.50
CA GLY A 303 32.76 -12.85 33.47
C GLY A 303 33.50 -14.19 33.66
N LEU A 304 33.92 -14.81 32.56
CA LEU A 304 34.69 -16.06 32.62
C LEU A 304 36.04 -15.87 33.33
N VAL A 305 36.75 -14.77 33.04
CA VAL A 305 38.02 -14.44 33.71
C VAL A 305 37.81 -14.23 35.20
N LEU A 306 36.74 -13.52 35.61
CA LEU A 306 36.43 -13.31 37.02
C LEU A 306 36.12 -14.64 37.74
N LEU A 307 35.31 -15.51 37.13
CA LEU A 307 34.98 -16.84 37.69
C LEU A 307 36.23 -17.72 37.84
N LEU A 308 37.12 -17.72 36.84
CA LEU A 308 38.37 -18.48 36.90
C LEU A 308 39.32 -17.95 37.98
N ARG A 309 39.42 -16.62 38.14
CA ARG A 309 40.21 -16.01 39.21
C ARG A 309 39.68 -16.33 40.60
N GLN A 310 38.36 -16.32 40.79
CA GLN A 310 37.74 -16.63 42.09
C GLN A 310 38.05 -18.07 42.52
N LYS A 311 38.09 -19.01 41.56
CA LYS A 311 38.45 -20.41 41.82
C LYS A 311 39.91 -20.57 42.28
N GLN A 312 40.84 -19.82 41.69
CA GLN A 312 42.26 -19.83 42.11
C GLN A 312 42.47 -19.24 43.51
N TYR A 313 41.72 -18.21 43.91
CA TYR A 313 41.81 -17.64 45.26
C TYR A 313 41.14 -18.51 46.33
N SER A 314 40.15 -19.34 45.97
CA SER A 314 39.54 -20.31 46.90
C SER A 314 40.43 -21.52 47.21
N GLU A 315 41.50 -21.74 46.45
CA GLU A 315 42.50 -22.79 46.70
C GLU A 315 43.58 -22.39 47.72
N TYR A 316 43.47 -21.20 48.33
CA TYR A 316 44.39 -20.78 49.40
C TYR A 316 44.04 -21.47 50.74
N GLN A 317 44.82 -22.51 51.02
CA GLN A 317 45.02 -23.30 52.25
C GLN A 317 44.20 -22.95 53.50
N SER A 318 43.48 -23.96 54.01
CA SER A 318 43.08 -24.03 55.42
C SER A 318 44.33 -23.95 56.30
N ILE A 319 44.42 -22.90 57.12
CA ILE A 319 45.45 -22.77 58.14
C ILE A 319 45.08 -23.76 59.27
N ASN A 320 45.76 -24.90 59.32
CA ASN A 320 45.86 -25.75 60.51
C ASN A 320 46.93 -25.18 61.46
#